data_AF-A0A7K4BEX3-F1
#
_entry.id   AF-A0A7K4BEX3-F1
#
_cell.length_a   1.000
_cell.length_b   1.000
_cell.length_c   1.000
_cell.angle_alpha   90.00
_cell.angle_beta   90.00
_cell.angle_gamma   90.00
#
_symmetry.space_group_name_H-M   'P 1'
#
loop_
_entity.id
_entity.type
_entity.pdbx_description
1 polymer ?
#
loop_
_entity_poly.entity_id
_entity_poly.type
_entity_poly.pdbx_seq_one_letter_code
_entity_poly.pdbx_strand_id
1 'polypeptide(L)' 'RQLQATPLGEQAILEEARQFLEHEFGVPIAIQDAAESAHPKASGALPFKPAIVIE' A
#
# COMPACT_ATOMS: atom_id res chain seq x y z
N ARG A 1 5.60 -26.71 -6.21
CA ARG A 1 4.71 -25.64 -6.71
C ARG A 1 5.59 -24.49 -7.14
N GLN A 2 5.74 -24.25 -8.43
CA GLN A 2 6.38 -23.02 -8.90
C GLN A 2 5.38 -21.89 -8.69
N LEU A 3 5.75 -20.87 -7.91
CA LEU A 3 5.01 -19.63 -7.82
C LEU A 3 5.21 -18.93 -9.16
N GLN A 4 4.17 -18.90 -10.00
CA GLN A 4 4.18 -18.07 -11.20
C GLN A 4 4.37 -16.63 -10.74
N ALA A 5 5.51 -16.03 -11.08
CA ALA A 5 5.77 -14.62 -10.89
C ALA A 5 4.96 -13.84 -11.94
N THR A 6 3.65 -13.75 -11.73
CA THR A 6 2.87 -12.70 -12.36
C THR A 6 3.42 -11.39 -11.81
N PRO A 7 3.87 -10.43 -12.64
CA PRO A 7 4.28 -9.12 -12.16
C PRO A 7 3.01 -8.38 -11.71
N LEU A 8 2.53 -8.71 -10.51
CA LEU A 8 1.47 -7.99 -9.84
C LEU A 8 2.06 -6.67 -9.38
N GLY A 9 1.47 -5.56 -9.84
CA GLY A 9 1.88 -4.23 -9.42
C GLY A 9 1.66 -4.07 -7.92
N GLU A 10 2.61 -3.42 -7.23
CA GLU A 10 2.54 -3.18 -5.78
C GLU A 10 1.20 -2.57 -5.36
N GLN A 11 0.71 -1.58 -6.12
CA GLN A 11 -0.61 -0.98 -5.90
C GLN A 11 -1.72 -2.04 -5.89
N ALA A 12 -1.81 -2.90 -6.90
CA ALA A 12 -2.84 -3.92 -6.98
C ALA A 12 -2.78 -4.89 -5.79
N ILE A 13 -1.59 -5.28 -5.35
CA ILE A 13 -1.40 -6.15 -4.19
C ILE A 13 -1.93 -5.49 -2.92
N LEU A 14 -1.59 -4.21 -2.70
CA LEU A 14 -2.06 -3.47 -1.52
C LEU A 14 -3.59 -3.26 -1.58
N GLU A 15 -4.13 -3.01 -2.77
CA GLU A 15 -5.57 -2.84 -2.98
C GLU A 15 -6.37 -4.10 -2.68
N GLU A 16 -5.90 -5.27 -3.13
CA GLU A 16 -6.52 -6.56 -2.79
C GLU A 16 -6.50 -6.82 -1.27
N ALA A 17 -5.48 -6.32 -0.57
CA ALA A 17 -5.34 -6.46 0.87
C ALA A 17 -6.12 -5.40 1.67
N ARG A 18 -6.71 -4.37 1.03
CA ARG A 18 -7.31 -3.21 1.72
C ARG A 18 -8.32 -3.63 2.79
N GLN A 19 -9.26 -4.51 2.48
CA GLN A 19 -10.29 -4.94 3.43
C GLN A 19 -9.69 -5.66 4.65
N PHE A 20 -8.65 -6.47 4.44
CA PHE A 20 -7.94 -7.12 5.53
C PHE A 20 -7.25 -6.09 6.42
N LEU A 21 -6.54 -5.13 5.81
CA LEU A 21 -5.85 -4.08 6.55
C LEU A 21 -6.85 -3.21 7.34
N GLU A 22 -7.99 -2.82 6.75
CA GLU A 22 -9.03 -2.03 7.43
C GLU A 22 -9.61 -2.77 8.63
N HIS A 23 -9.83 -4.09 8.51
CA HIS A 23 -10.26 -4.93 9.62
C HIS A 23 -9.21 -4.95 10.74
N GLU A 24 -7.95 -5.22 10.43
CA GLU A 24 -6.88 -5.36 11.43
C GLU A 24 -6.53 -4.04 12.12
N PHE A 25 -6.53 -2.93 11.37
CA PHE A 25 -6.23 -1.61 11.92
C PHE A 25 -7.47 -0.91 12.52
N GLY A 26 -8.68 -1.40 12.24
CA GLY A 26 -9.94 -0.86 12.76
C GLY A 26 -10.27 0.55 12.25
N VAL A 27 -9.65 0.96 11.14
CA VAL A 27 -9.80 2.30 10.55
C VAL A 27 -9.91 2.19 9.02
N PRO A 28 -10.60 3.13 8.34
CA PRO A 28 -10.59 3.19 6.88
C PRO A 28 -9.16 3.38 6.34
N ILE A 29 -8.85 2.75 5.21
CA ILE A 29 -7.52 2.83 4.59
C ILE A 29 -7.62 3.41 3.20
N ALA A 30 -6.80 4.45 2.96
CA ALA A 30 -6.56 5.02 1.65
C ALA A 30 -5.17 4.57 1.15
N ILE A 31 -5.13 3.96 -0.02
CA ILE A 31 -3.90 3.60 -0.73
C ILE A 31 -3.77 4.55 -1.91
N GLN A 32 -2.60 5.18 -2.05
CA GLN A 32 -2.32 6.16 -3.08
C GLN A 32 -0.88 6.05 -3.56
N ASP A 33 -0.62 6.48 -4.79
CA ASP A 33 0.75 6.60 -5.28
C ASP A 33 1.50 7.67 -4.46
N ALA A 34 2.74 7.34 -4.07
CA ALA A 34 3.59 8.25 -3.31
C ALA A 34 3.92 9.53 -4.09
N ALA A 35 4.05 9.45 -5.41
CA ALA A 35 4.31 10.59 -6.29
C ALA A 35 3.11 11.54 -6.39
N GLU A 36 1.90 11.06 -6.12
CA GLU A 36 0.67 11.85 -6.12
C GLU A 36 0.32 12.41 -4.73
N SER A 37 1.07 12.03 -3.69
CA SER A 37 0.82 12.47 -2.31
C SER A 37 1.49 13.80 -1.96
N ALA A 38 0.71 14.72 -1.39
CA ALA A 38 1.23 15.96 -0.80
C ALA A 38 1.74 15.77 0.64
N HIS A 39 1.58 14.58 1.24
CA HIS A 39 1.96 14.37 2.64
C HIS A 39 3.50 14.29 2.78
N PRO A 40 4.13 15.00 3.73
CA PRO A 40 5.60 15.05 3.85
C PRO A 40 6.28 13.68 4.01
N LYS A 41 5.61 12.69 4.59
CA LYS A 41 6.14 11.32 4.72
C LYS A 41 6.17 10.53 3.41
N ALA A 42 5.43 10.95 2.37
CA ALA A 42 5.34 10.21 1.12
C ALA A 42 6.70 10.09 0.40
N SER A 43 7.57 11.11 0.53
CA SER A 43 8.92 11.09 -0.05
C SER A 43 9.82 10.00 0.54
N GLY A 44 9.45 9.39 1.67
CA GLY A 44 10.15 8.29 2.30
C GLY A 44 9.71 6.90 1.83
N ALA A 45 8.71 6.81 0.96
CA ALA A 45 8.26 5.53 0.40
C ALA A 45 9.35 4.93 -0.51
N LEU A 46 9.53 3.62 -0.42
CA LEU A 46 10.41 2.84 -1.29
C LEU A 46 9.59 1.69 -1.90
N PRO A 47 10.02 1.08 -3.01
CA PRO A 47 9.31 -0.06 -3.60
C PRO A 47 9.12 -1.18 -2.56
N PHE A 48 7.89 -1.65 -2.41
CA PHE A 48 7.45 -2.63 -1.40
C PHE A 48 7.68 -2.21 0.06
N LYS A 49 7.86 -0.91 0.30
CA LYS A 49 7.98 -0.31 1.63
C LYS A 49 7.25 1.04 1.62
N PRO A 50 5.90 1.02 1.72
CA PRO A 50 5.10 2.24 1.66
C PRO A 50 5.36 3.14 2.86
N ALA A 51 5.13 4.44 2.67
CA ALA A 51 5.07 5.39 3.77
C ALA A 51 3.68 5.33 4.41
N ILE A 52 3.59 4.86 5.65
CA ILE A 52 2.33 4.75 6.39
C ILE A 52 2.13 5.97 7.28
N VAL A 53 0.95 6.57 7.20
CA VAL A 53 0.51 7.72 8.01
C VAL A 53 -0.77 7.30 8.73
N ILE A 54 -0.87 7.66 10.01
CA ILE A 54 -2.06 7.47 10.84
C ILE A 54 -2.41 8.87 11.36
N GLU A 55 -3.63 9.32 11.07
CA GLU A 55 -4.17 10.63 11.46
C GLU A 55 -5.38 10.46 12.38
#